data_AF-A0A7V5LI83-F1
#
_entry.id   AF-A0A7V5LI83-F1
#
_cell.length_a   1.000
_cell.length_b   1.000
_cell.length_c   1.000
_cell.angle_alpha   90.00
_cell.angle_beta   90.00
_cell.angle_gamma   90.00
#
_symmetry.space_group_name_H-M   'P 1'
#
loop_
_entity.id
_entity.type
_entity.pdbx_description
1 polymer ?
#
loop_
_entity_poly.entity_id
_entity_poly.type
_entity_poly.pdbx_seq_one_letter_code
_entity_poly.pdbx_strand_id
1 'polypeptide(L)'
;MTTLLLIVLIAVLTLFGTPLFVIISGIALLLFHLAEIDSSALIIELYRLTSQPIFLAIPLFTFAGYLLAESQTPRRLVNLSKALIGWLPAGLAIVALVSCALFTAFTGAS
;
A
#
# COMPACT_ATOMS: atom_id res chain seq x y z
N MET A 1 -27.75 -4.48 -18.74
CA MET A 1 -26.80 -4.75 -19.86
C MET A 1 -25.55 -3.88 -19.76
N THR A 2 -25.69 -2.57 -19.54
CA THR A 2 -24.58 -1.62 -19.34
C THR A 2 -23.66 -1.99 -18.16
N THR A 3 -24.23 -2.38 -17.02
CA THR A 3 -23.49 -2.81 -15.82
C THR A 3 -22.60 -4.03 -16.07
N LEU A 4 -23.13 -5.04 -16.75
CA LEU A 4 -22.40 -6.25 -17.15
C LEU A 4 -21.23 -5.93 -18.09
N LEU A 5 -21.43 -5.02 -19.03
CA LEU A 5 -20.36 -4.52 -19.91
C LEU A 5 -19.25 -3.82 -19.11
N LEU A 6 -19.59 -2.99 -18.13
CA LEU A 6 -18.61 -2.31 -17.28
C LEU A 6 -17.81 -3.29 -16.41
N ILE A 7 -18.46 -4.34 -15.88
CA ILE A 7 -17.77 -5.39 -15.12
C ILE A 7 -16.76 -6.12 -16.02
N VAL A 8 -17.18 -6.51 -17.22
CA VAL A 8 -16.29 -7.16 -18.19
C VAL A 8 -15.14 -6.24 -18.59
N LEU A 9 -15.41 -4.96 -18.82
CA LEU A 9 -14.38 -3.96 -19.13
C LEU A 9 -13.35 -3.85 -18.01
N ILE A 10 -13.79 -3.73 -16.74
CA ILE A 10 -12.90 -3.65 -15.58
C ILE A 10 -12.07 -4.93 -15.45
N ALA A 11 -12.66 -6.10 -15.66
CA ALA A 11 -11.94 -7.37 -15.61
C ALA A 11 -10.85 -7.45 -16.70
N VAL A 12 -11.17 -7.02 -17.93
CA VAL A 12 -10.21 -6.97 -19.04
C VAL A 12 -9.08 -5.99 -18.72
N LEU A 13 -9.39 -4.76 -18.26
CA LEU A 13 -8.37 -3.78 -17.88
C LEU A 13 -7.43 -4.31 -16.77
N THR A 14 -8.00 -5.02 -15.80
CA THR A 14 -7.23 -5.67 -14.72
C THR A 14 -6.22 -6.68 -15.28
N LEU A 15 -6.62 -7.49 -16.27
CA LEU A 15 -5.73 -8.45 -16.93
C LEU A 15 -4.62 -7.77 -17.76
N PHE A 16 -4.87 -6.57 -18.29
CA PHE A 16 -3.87 -5.76 -18.98
C PHE A 16 -2.90 -5.03 -18.04
N GLY A 17 -3.02 -5.24 -16.72
CA GLY A 17 -2.11 -4.66 -15.74
C GLY A 17 -2.34 -3.16 -15.50
N THR A 18 -3.57 -2.67 -15.71
CA THR A 18 -3.89 -1.28 -15.34
C THR A 18 -3.60 -1.02 -13.86
N PRO A 19 -3.15 0.19 -13.49
CA PRO A 19 -2.85 0.52 -12.10
C PRO A 19 -4.04 0.22 -11.17
N LEU A 20 -3.77 -0.40 -10.02
CA LEU A 20 -4.79 -0.82 -9.06
C LEU A 20 -5.74 0.32 -8.65
N PHE A 21 -5.24 1.54 -8.51
CA PHE A 21 -6.08 2.68 -8.14
C PHE A 21 -7.19 2.94 -9.17
N VAL A 22 -6.91 2.77 -10.47
CA VAL A 22 -7.91 2.95 -11.55
C VAL A 22 -8.99 1.90 -11.44
N ILE A 23 -8.59 0.64 -11.22
CA ILE A 23 -9.51 -0.48 -11.08
C ILE A 23 -10.43 -0.27 -9.87
N ILE A 24 -9.85 0.05 -8.71
CA ILE A 24 -10.59 0.28 -7.45
C ILE A 24 -11.54 1.47 -7.60
N SER A 25 -11.11 2.59 -8.18
CA SER A 25 -11.97 3.75 -8.44
C SER A 25 -13.12 3.43 -9.40
N GLY A 26 -12.85 2.67 -10.47
CA GLY A 26 -13.88 2.22 -11.41
C GLY A 26 -14.94 1.33 -10.77
N ILE A 27 -14.50 0.39 -9.92
CA ILE A 27 -15.40 -0.46 -9.12
C ILE A 27 -16.22 0.40 -8.15
N ALA A 28 -15.59 1.34 -7.43
CA ALA A 28 -16.28 2.22 -6.49
C ALA A 28 -17.38 3.04 -7.20
N LEU A 29 -17.06 3.67 -8.34
CA LEU A 29 -18.04 4.43 -9.13
C LEU A 29 -19.22 3.55 -9.58
N LEU A 30 -18.95 2.32 -10.01
CA LEU A 30 -19.99 1.36 -10.39
C LEU A 30 -20.89 1.00 -9.20
N LEU A 31 -20.31 0.72 -8.04
CA LEU A 31 -21.06 0.37 -6.82
C LEU A 31 -21.90 1.54 -6.30
N PHE A 32 -21.37 2.76 -6.29
CA PHE A 32 -22.13 3.95 -5.92
C PHE A 32 -23.32 4.17 -6.85
N HIS A 33 -23.11 4.00 -8.16
CA HIS A 33 -24.19 4.07 -9.14
C HIS A 33 -25.27 3.00 -8.91
N LEU A 34 -24.87 1.75 -8.62
CA LEU A 34 -25.79 0.66 -8.31
C LEU A 34 -26.55 0.86 -6.98
N ALA A 35 -25.94 1.56 -6.03
CA ALA A 35 -26.55 1.89 -4.75
C ALA A 35 -27.43 3.16 -4.80
N GLU A 36 -27.62 3.75 -5.98
CA GLU A 36 -28.34 5.01 -6.20
C GLU A 36 -27.80 6.17 -5.35
N ILE A 37 -26.50 6.14 -5.05
CA ILE A 37 -25.80 7.20 -4.33
C ILE A 37 -25.26 8.21 -5.34
N ASP A 38 -25.51 9.49 -5.09
CA ASP A 38 -25.01 10.55 -5.94
C ASP A 38 -23.48 10.54 -6.03
N SER A 39 -22.95 10.75 -7.24
CA SER A 39 -21.51 10.69 -7.50
C SER A 39 -20.72 11.77 -6.75
N SER A 40 -21.36 12.85 -6.31
CA SER A 40 -20.76 13.86 -5.44
C SER A 40 -20.35 13.30 -4.07
N ALA A 41 -21.01 12.23 -3.59
CA ALA A 41 -20.62 11.56 -2.36
C ALA A 41 -19.21 10.96 -2.44
N LEU A 42 -18.76 10.56 -3.63
CA LEU A 42 -17.40 10.07 -3.84
C LEU A 42 -16.37 11.20 -3.64
N ILE A 43 -16.68 12.42 -4.08
CA ILE A 43 -15.81 13.60 -3.88
C ILE A 43 -15.72 13.94 -2.39
N ILE A 44 -16.84 13.88 -1.67
CA ILE A 44 -16.88 14.12 -0.22
C ILE A 44 -16.02 13.08 0.50
N GLU A 45 -16.13 11.82 0.13
CA GLU A 45 -15.36 10.74 0.75
C GLU A 45 -13.86 10.84 0.43
N LEU A 46 -13.50 11.19 -0.81
CA LEU A 46 -12.12 11.48 -1.19
C LEU A 46 -11.54 12.64 -0.37
N TYR A 47 -12.30 13.71 -0.18
CA TYR A 47 -11.87 14.83 0.66
C TYR A 47 -11.66 14.39 2.12
N ARG A 48 -12.60 13.62 2.68
CA ARG A 48 -12.50 13.05 4.02
C ARG A 48 -11.24 12.21 4.17
N LEU A 49 -10.91 11.38 3.18
CA LEU A 49 -9.67 10.61 3.16
C LEU A 49 -8.45 11.54 3.15
N THR A 50 -8.40 12.56 2.30
CA THR A 50 -7.23 13.47 2.22
C THR A 50 -6.96 14.23 3.51
N SER A 51 -7.98 14.45 4.35
CA SER A 51 -7.84 15.06 5.67
C SER A 51 -7.36 14.10 6.77
N GLN A 52 -7.21 12.80 6.48
CA GLN A 52 -6.74 11.83 7.46
C GLN A 52 -5.26 12.05 7.78
N PRO A 53 -4.89 12.19 9.06
CA PRO A 53 -3.49 12.35 9.47
C PRO A 53 -2.57 11.20 9.00
N ILE A 54 -3.13 10.02 8.70
CA ILE A 54 -2.36 8.87 8.22
C ILE A 54 -1.60 9.15 6.92
N PHE A 55 -2.11 10.03 6.04
CA PHE A 55 -1.43 10.36 4.79
C PHE A 55 -0.16 11.19 5.00
N LEU A 56 -0.03 11.89 6.14
CA LEU A 56 1.21 12.56 6.52
C LEU A 56 2.32 11.56 6.88
N ALA A 57 1.97 10.33 7.24
CA ALA A 57 2.95 9.30 7.52
C ALA A 57 3.77 8.93 6.28
N ILE A 58 3.17 8.94 5.08
CA ILE A 58 3.85 8.60 3.81
C ILE A 58 5.09 9.49 3.55
N PRO A 59 4.98 10.84 3.50
CA PRO A 59 6.13 11.70 3.29
C PRO A 59 7.11 11.67 4.46
N LEU A 60 6.63 11.54 5.70
CA LEU A 60 7.51 11.47 6.87
C LEU A 60 8.30 10.15 6.92
N PHE A 61 7.70 9.01 6.57
CA PHE A 61 8.40 7.74 6.41
C PHE A 61 9.39 7.78 5.25
N THR A 62 9.02 8.41 4.14
CA THR A 62 9.94 8.62 3.02
C THR A 62 11.15 9.46 3.46
N PHE A 63 10.92 10.57 4.16
CA PHE A 63 11.97 11.42 4.70
C PHE A 63 12.88 10.66 5.69
N ALA A 64 12.29 9.92 6.63
CA ALA A 64 13.05 9.08 7.56
C ALA A 64 13.87 8.02 6.80
N GLY A 65 13.30 7.39 5.77
CA GLY A 65 14.00 6.45 4.89
C GLY A 65 15.23 7.06 4.23
N TYR A 66 15.11 8.27 3.67
CA TYR A 66 16.24 9.01 3.10
C TYR A 66 17.31 9.35 4.15
N LEU A 67 16.90 9.84 5.32
CA LEU A 67 17.82 10.17 6.40
C LEU A 67 18.60 8.94 6.89
N LEU A 68 17.94 7.79 7.00
CA LEU A 68 18.55 6.52 7.37
C LEU A 68 19.50 6.00 6.28
N ALA A 69 19.12 6.14 5.01
CA ALA A 69 19.94 5.75 3.87
C ALA A 69 21.26 6.55 3.85
N GLU A 70 21.20 7.87 4.03
CA GLU A 70 22.41 8.69 3.99
C GLU A 70 23.30 8.53 5.22
N SER A 71 22.72 8.24 6.37
CA SER A 71 23.50 7.91 7.58
C SER A 71 24.13 6.51 7.56
N GLN A 72 23.96 5.74 6.48
CA GLN A 72 24.41 4.35 6.35
C GLN A 72 23.80 3.42 7.43
N THR A 73 22.65 3.80 7.99
CA THR A 73 21.99 3.03 9.05
C THR A 73 21.56 1.64 8.61
N PRO A 74 20.97 1.42 7.41
CA PRO A 74 20.63 0.07 6.94
C PRO A 74 21.83 -0.89 6.93
N ARG A 75 23.02 -0.42 6.56
CA ARG A 75 24.24 -1.24 6.53
C ARG A 75 24.67 -1.66 7.94
N ARG A 76 24.58 -0.74 8.91
CA ARG A 76 24.87 -1.03 10.33
C ARG A 76 23.87 -2.03 10.91
N LEU A 77 22.59 -1.89 10.60
CA LEU A 77 21.53 -2.81 11.02
C LEU A 77 21.76 -4.22 10.45
N VAL A 78 22.08 -4.35 9.16
CA VAL A 78 22.39 -5.66 8.56
C VAL A 78 23.61 -6.31 9.23
N ASN A 79 24.66 -5.53 9.52
CA ASN A 79 25.83 -6.06 10.21
C ASN A 79 25.51 -6.52 11.64
N LEU A 80 24.66 -5.78 12.37
CA LEU A 80 24.17 -6.18 13.68
C LEU A 80 23.35 -7.47 13.59
N SER A 81 22.42 -7.57 12.64
CA SER A 81 21.65 -8.79 12.41
C SER A 81 22.54 -9.99 12.08
N LYS A 82 23.57 -9.80 11.25
CA LYS A 82 24.57 -10.85 10.97
C LYS A 82 25.36 -11.25 12.21
N ALA A 83 25.74 -10.30 13.06
CA ALA A 83 26.42 -10.61 14.32
C ALA A 83 25.52 -11.38 15.29
N LEU A 84 24.22 -11.08 15.31
CA LEU A 84 23.26 -11.68 16.24
C LEU A 84 22.71 -13.04 15.81
N ILE A 85 22.60 -13.33 14.52
CA ILE A 85 21.97 -14.57 14.00
C ILE A 85 22.54 -15.03 12.66
N GLY A 86 23.70 -14.52 12.24
CA GLY A 86 24.35 -14.89 10.98
C GLY A 86 24.87 -16.32 10.90
N TRP A 87 24.93 -17.04 12.03
CA TRP A 87 25.26 -18.47 12.05
C TRP A 87 24.11 -19.34 11.52
N LEU A 88 22.88 -18.82 11.50
CA LEU A 88 21.70 -19.56 11.07
C LEU A 88 21.57 -19.51 9.55
N PRO A 89 21.36 -20.66 8.85
CA PRO A 89 21.09 -20.66 7.43
C PRO A 89 19.86 -19.79 7.13
N ALA A 90 19.98 -18.91 6.13
CA ALA A 90 18.96 -17.92 5.77
C ALA A 90 18.58 -16.90 6.88
N GLY A 91 19.45 -16.66 7.88
CA GLY A 91 19.17 -15.74 8.99
C GLY A 91 18.69 -14.34 8.59
N LEU A 92 19.26 -13.76 7.52
CA LEU A 92 18.80 -12.46 7.00
C LEU A 92 17.39 -12.52 6.38
N ALA A 93 17.01 -13.64 5.76
CA ALA A 93 15.65 -13.80 5.23
C ALA A 93 14.63 -13.86 6.35
N ILE A 94 14.97 -14.52 7.48
CA ILE A 94 14.13 -14.56 8.68
C ILE A 94 13.98 -13.16 9.27
N VAL A 95 15.06 -12.39 9.38
CA VAL A 95 14.99 -10.99 9.83
C VAL A 95 14.06 -10.18 8.95
N ALA A 96 14.23 -10.27 7.63
CA ALA A 96 13.38 -9.57 6.68
C ALA A 96 11.90 -9.94 6.86
N LEU A 97 11.59 -11.24 6.98
CA LEU A 97 10.23 -11.72 7.15
C LEU A 97 9.60 -11.24 8.46
N VAL A 98 10.32 -11.33 9.58
CA VAL A 98 9.84 -10.87 10.89
C VAL A 98 9.67 -9.36 10.91
N SER A 99 10.62 -8.60 10.37
CA SER A 99 10.50 -7.14 10.24
C SER A 99 9.32 -6.75 9.37
N CYS A 100 9.16 -7.38 8.19
CA CYS A 100 8.01 -7.14 7.31
C CYS A 100 6.69 -7.47 8.00
N ALA A 101 6.59 -8.60 8.71
CA ALA A 101 5.39 -9.00 9.43
C ALA A 101 5.04 -7.99 10.55
N LEU A 102 6.03 -7.53 11.32
CA LEU A 102 5.84 -6.50 12.34
C LEU A 102 5.34 -5.20 11.72
N PHE A 103 6.01 -4.67 10.70
CA PHE A 103 5.57 -3.43 10.05
C PHE A 103 4.17 -3.57 9.47
N THR A 104 3.88 -4.66 8.76
CA THR A 104 2.55 -4.95 8.19
C THR A 104 1.46 -4.94 9.28
N ALA A 105 1.73 -5.55 10.44
CA ALA A 105 0.78 -5.59 11.54
C ALA A 105 0.50 -4.21 12.16
N PHE A 106 1.50 -3.33 12.23
CA PHE A 106 1.35 -2.00 12.83
C PHE A 106 0.89 -0.91 11.86
N THR A 107 1.24 -1.01 10.56
CA THR A 107 0.89 0.01 9.56
C THR A 107 -0.38 -0.32 8.78
N GLY A 108 -0.91 -1.52 8.94
CA GLY A 108 -1.86 -2.11 7.99
C GLY A 108 -1.11 -2.54 6.73
N ALA A 109 -1.47 -3.71 6.19
CA ALA A 109 -0.93 -4.19 4.95
C ALA A 109 -1.23 -3.22 3.80
N SER A 110 -0.22 -2.92 2.98
CA SER A 110 -0.37 -2.24 1.69
C SER A 110 0.09 -3.15 0.57
#